data_AF-A0A0E3GSM2-F1
#
_entry.id   AF-A0A0E3GSM2-F1
#
_cell.length_a   1.000
_cell.length_b   1.000
_cell.length_c   1.000
_cell.angle_alpha   90.00
_cell.angle_beta   90.00
_cell.angle_gamma   90.00
#
_symmetry.space_group_name_H-M   'P 1'
#
loop_
_entity.id
_entity.type
_entity.pdbx_description
1 polymer ?
#
loop_
_entity_poly.entity_id
_entity_poly.type
_entity_poly.pdbx_seq_one_letter_code
_entity_poly.pdbx_strand_id
1 'polypeptide(L)'
;MPEHALLSASSSHRWLICTPSALLEENFKNESSTFAKEGTDAHALAEYKLKKYLGIKIKKPKSDFDLKELEYYIDIYFDYACELISGSKTRSKDPIILVEQKLDFSSYVPEGFGTGDLVIVADGILDIVDLKYGKGVEVSAVNNPQMMLYAIGALNLFDSLYDIEKVRMTICQPRLDNISTFEITVDELEKWAEDTVKPKAALAIKGEGEFSAGDHCRFCRAIFNCRARADENMKMAKYDFRKGPFLTDDEISEILSGIDELQKWASDVQAYALDKAINENKKWQGFKLVEGRSIRKYSDEAAVSKVLIDAGYTEDSIYSKSLLGITAMEKAIGKKKFKDLLSDLINKPKGKLTLVVERDKRPEINNTAEADFKN
;
A
#
# COMPACT_ATOMS: atom_id res chain seq x y z
N MET A 1 20.01 19.95 -23.28
CA MET A 1 19.03 18.95 -22.84
C MET A 1 17.67 19.46 -23.28
N PRO A 2 16.75 18.62 -23.78
CA PRO A 2 15.42 19.10 -24.14
C PRO A 2 14.78 19.72 -22.89
N GLU A 3 14.20 20.89 -23.07
CA GLU A 3 13.48 21.64 -22.05
C GLU A 3 12.23 20.82 -21.68
N HIS A 4 12.29 20.09 -20.56
CA HIS A 4 11.15 19.31 -20.09
C HIS A 4 10.26 20.22 -19.26
N ALA A 5 9.12 20.62 -19.81
CA ALA A 5 8.08 21.31 -19.06
C ALA A 5 7.66 20.45 -17.86
N LEU A 6 7.59 21.05 -16.67
CA LEU A 6 7.16 20.41 -15.42
C LEU A 6 5.83 19.66 -15.62
N LEU A 7 4.90 20.28 -16.37
CA LEU A 7 3.59 19.75 -16.72
C LEU A 7 3.51 19.34 -18.20
N SER A 8 4.42 18.48 -18.65
CA SER A 8 4.37 17.94 -20.02
C SER A 8 3.05 17.22 -20.32
N ALA A 9 2.60 17.26 -21.58
CA ALA A 9 1.41 16.53 -21.99
C ALA A 9 1.56 15.01 -21.79
N SER A 10 2.74 14.44 -22.04
CA SER A 10 3.01 13.01 -21.88
C SER A 10 2.88 12.52 -20.41
N SER A 11 3.07 13.42 -19.44
CA SER A 11 2.92 13.14 -18.01
C SER A 11 1.55 13.57 -17.45
N SER A 12 0.63 14.08 -18.29
CA SER A 12 -0.68 14.61 -17.88
C SER A 12 -1.58 13.62 -17.16
N HIS A 13 -1.57 12.35 -17.58
CA HIS A 13 -2.26 11.27 -16.86
C HIS A 13 -1.80 11.12 -15.40
N ARG A 14 -0.60 11.61 -15.03
CA ARG A 14 -0.13 11.62 -13.64
C ARG A 14 -0.50 12.91 -12.92
N TRP A 15 -0.09 14.05 -13.45
CA TRP A 15 -0.26 15.32 -12.73
C TRP A 15 -1.71 15.81 -12.69
N LEU A 16 -2.59 15.34 -13.59
CA LEU A 16 -4.03 15.59 -13.48
C LEU A 16 -4.71 14.72 -12.40
N ILE A 17 -4.10 13.60 -11.98
CA ILE A 17 -4.68 12.70 -10.97
C ILE A 17 -4.05 12.95 -9.60
N CYS A 18 -2.75 13.19 -9.56
CA CYS A 18 -1.96 13.43 -8.36
C CYS A 18 -1.15 14.71 -8.54
N THR A 19 -1.77 15.87 -8.35
CA THR A 19 -1.16 17.18 -8.66
C THR A 19 0.19 17.41 -7.97
N PRO A 20 0.43 17.02 -6.69
CA PRO A 20 1.74 17.21 -6.06
C PRO A 20 2.85 16.34 -6.66
N SER A 21 2.51 15.32 -7.46
CA SER A 21 3.51 14.42 -8.05
C SER A 21 4.44 15.12 -9.02
N ALA A 22 3.97 16.16 -9.71
CA ALA A 22 4.76 16.91 -10.69
C ALA A 22 6.04 17.46 -10.05
N LEU A 23 5.91 18.19 -8.95
CA LEU A 23 7.03 18.76 -8.20
C LEU A 23 7.80 17.68 -7.41
N LEU A 24 7.10 16.68 -6.85
CA LEU A 24 7.76 15.57 -6.14
C LEU A 24 8.78 14.85 -7.04
N GLU A 25 8.43 14.62 -8.31
CA GLU A 25 9.27 13.92 -9.27
C GLU A 25 10.56 14.70 -9.65
N GLU A 26 10.68 15.99 -9.35
CA GLU A 26 11.92 16.77 -9.57
C GLU A 26 13.06 16.35 -8.63
N ASN A 27 12.72 15.72 -7.50
CA ASN A 27 13.70 15.18 -6.54
C ASN A 27 14.41 13.91 -7.05
N PHE A 28 14.03 13.41 -8.23
CA PHE A 28 14.50 12.16 -8.80
C PHE A 28 15.20 12.41 -10.13
N LYS A 29 16.26 11.64 -10.41
CA LYS A 29 16.95 11.71 -11.70
C LYS A 29 16.01 11.27 -12.83
N ASN A 30 15.98 12.06 -13.91
CA ASN A 30 15.28 11.69 -15.14
C ASN A 30 16.23 10.86 -16.02
N GLU A 31 16.12 9.54 -15.94
CA GLU A 31 16.95 8.61 -16.70
C GLU A 31 16.18 8.09 -17.93
N SER A 32 16.83 8.13 -19.11
CA SER A 32 16.26 7.55 -20.33
C SER A 32 16.48 6.04 -20.37
N SER A 33 15.44 5.28 -20.72
CA SER A 33 15.54 3.84 -20.93
C SER A 33 15.93 3.51 -22.38
N THR A 34 16.38 2.29 -22.61
CA THR A 34 16.59 1.77 -23.99
C THR A 34 15.30 1.83 -24.81
N PHE A 35 14.14 1.55 -24.19
CA PHE A 35 12.83 1.66 -24.84
C PHE A 35 12.48 3.10 -25.23
N ALA A 36 12.85 4.10 -24.41
CA ALA A 36 12.64 5.50 -24.74
C ALA A 36 13.49 5.91 -25.97
N LYS A 37 14.74 5.44 -26.04
CA LYS A 37 15.62 5.66 -27.21
C LYS A 37 15.09 4.97 -28.47
N GLU A 38 14.64 3.71 -28.34
CA GLU A 38 14.02 2.95 -29.44
C GLU A 38 12.78 3.70 -29.98
N GLY A 39 11.96 4.25 -29.08
CA GLY A 39 10.84 5.11 -29.45
C GLY A 39 11.28 6.38 -30.20
N THR A 40 12.30 7.09 -29.72
CA THR A 40 12.82 8.29 -30.43
C THR A 40 13.25 7.98 -31.87
N ASP A 41 13.94 6.85 -32.09
CA ASP A 41 14.35 6.43 -33.43
C ASP A 41 13.13 6.07 -34.31
N ALA A 42 12.09 5.50 -33.70
CA ALA A 42 10.82 5.19 -34.36
C ALA A 42 10.11 6.46 -34.85
N HIS A 43 9.96 7.48 -33.99
CA HIS A 43 9.38 8.78 -34.37
C HIS A 43 10.21 9.46 -35.46
N ALA A 44 11.54 9.47 -35.35
CA ALA A 44 12.40 10.06 -36.37
C ALA A 44 12.24 9.38 -37.75
N LEU A 45 12.07 8.05 -37.77
CA LEU A 45 11.81 7.31 -39.02
C LEU A 45 10.43 7.61 -39.58
N ALA A 46 9.41 7.71 -38.72
CA ALA A 46 8.05 8.07 -39.10
C ALA A 46 7.98 9.48 -39.70
N GLU A 47 8.59 10.47 -39.03
CA GLU A 47 8.76 11.83 -39.52
C GLU A 47 9.39 11.84 -40.91
N TYR A 48 10.51 11.11 -41.08
CA TYR A 48 11.20 11.01 -42.35
C TYR A 48 10.30 10.48 -43.48
N LYS A 49 9.57 9.38 -43.24
CA LYS A 49 8.69 8.78 -44.24
C LYS A 49 7.55 9.73 -44.62
N LEU A 50 6.88 10.35 -43.64
CA LEU A 50 5.78 11.29 -43.88
C LEU A 50 6.23 12.56 -44.58
N LYS A 51 7.32 13.21 -44.13
CA LYS A 51 7.85 14.40 -44.80
C LYS A 51 8.27 14.10 -46.24
N LYS A 52 8.89 12.95 -46.49
CA LYS A 52 9.22 12.50 -47.84
C LYS A 52 7.97 12.30 -48.71
N TYR A 53 6.92 11.68 -48.18
CA TYR A 53 5.64 11.50 -48.87
C TYR A 53 4.99 12.84 -49.25
N LEU A 54 5.11 13.85 -48.37
CA LEU A 54 4.62 15.22 -48.60
C LEU A 54 5.55 16.07 -49.50
N GLY A 55 6.64 15.50 -50.03
CA GLY A 55 7.59 16.22 -50.88
C GLY A 55 8.54 17.16 -50.14
N ILE A 56 8.59 17.09 -48.81
CA ILE A 56 9.49 17.89 -47.96
C ILE A 56 10.87 17.24 -47.93
N LYS A 57 11.91 18.02 -48.23
CA LYS A 57 13.30 17.55 -48.18
C LYS A 57 13.73 17.33 -46.73
N ILE A 58 14.08 16.09 -46.39
CA ILE A 58 14.60 15.71 -45.07
C ILE A 58 15.66 14.61 -45.23
N LYS A 59 16.61 14.55 -44.29
CA LYS A 59 17.66 13.52 -44.26
C LYS A 59 17.15 12.27 -43.55
N LYS A 60 17.45 11.08 -44.09
CA LYS A 60 17.12 9.81 -43.40
C LYS A 60 17.82 9.77 -42.04
N PRO A 61 17.10 9.50 -40.94
CA PRO A 61 17.72 9.37 -39.62
C PRO A 61 18.63 8.15 -39.58
N LYS A 62 19.58 8.16 -38.64
CA LYS A 62 20.36 6.97 -38.28
C LYS A 62 19.70 6.37 -37.04
N SER A 63 19.67 5.03 -36.97
CA SER A 63 19.21 4.31 -35.79
C SER A 63 20.28 3.31 -35.37
N ASP A 64 20.42 3.13 -34.06
CA ASP A 64 21.31 2.13 -33.46
C ASP A 64 20.57 0.79 -33.24
N PHE A 65 19.28 0.70 -33.59
CA PHE A 65 18.42 -0.48 -33.41
C PHE A 65 18.22 -1.27 -34.72
N ASP A 66 17.56 -2.42 -34.63
CA ASP A 66 17.22 -3.23 -35.79
C ASP A 66 16.27 -2.47 -36.74
N LEU A 67 16.85 -1.99 -37.84
CA LEU A 67 16.14 -1.23 -38.86
C LEU A 67 15.00 -2.02 -39.51
N LYS A 68 15.05 -3.36 -39.56
CA LYS A 68 13.98 -4.14 -40.21
C LYS A 68 12.72 -4.17 -39.37
N GLU A 69 12.86 -4.44 -38.07
CA GLU A 69 11.72 -4.42 -37.14
C GLU A 69 11.14 -3.00 -37.05
N LEU A 70 12.01 -2.00 -36.95
CA LEU A 70 11.61 -0.60 -36.92
C LEU A 70 10.87 -0.20 -38.21
N GLU A 71 11.42 -0.52 -39.39
CA GLU A 71 10.79 -0.20 -40.67
C GLU A 71 9.41 -0.87 -40.79
N TYR A 72 9.27 -2.14 -40.41
CA TYR A 72 8.00 -2.88 -40.47
C TYR A 72 6.88 -2.20 -39.66
N TYR A 73 7.12 -1.91 -38.38
CA TYR A 73 6.09 -1.29 -37.54
C TYR A 73 5.81 0.16 -37.94
N ILE A 74 6.81 0.87 -38.44
CA ILE A 74 6.63 2.25 -38.89
C ILE A 74 5.95 2.32 -40.26
N ASP A 75 6.06 1.28 -41.10
CA ASP A 75 5.25 1.17 -42.31
C ASP A 75 3.75 1.07 -41.98
N ILE A 76 3.36 0.34 -40.93
CA ILE A 76 1.96 0.27 -40.49
C ILE A 76 1.42 1.65 -40.09
N TYR A 77 2.18 2.42 -39.29
CA TYR A 77 1.80 3.80 -38.94
C TYR A 77 1.75 4.71 -40.17
N PHE A 78 2.74 4.59 -41.05
CA PHE A 78 2.85 5.39 -42.26
C PHE A 78 1.66 5.16 -43.20
N ASP A 79 1.26 3.92 -43.41
CA ASP A 79 0.12 3.56 -44.26
C ASP A 79 -1.18 4.16 -43.70
N TYR A 80 -1.43 4.00 -42.39
CA TYR A 80 -2.57 4.63 -41.71
C TYR A 80 -2.58 6.17 -41.85
N ALA A 81 -1.42 6.80 -41.65
CA ALA A 81 -1.28 8.24 -41.82
C ALA A 81 -1.54 8.68 -43.27
N CYS A 82 -1.06 7.93 -44.26
CA CYS A 82 -1.32 8.19 -45.68
C CYS A 82 -2.81 8.08 -46.03
N GLU A 83 -3.53 7.13 -45.44
CA GLU A 83 -4.99 7.02 -45.58
C GLU A 83 -5.71 8.25 -45.03
N LEU A 84 -5.34 8.72 -43.84
CA LEU A 84 -5.90 9.94 -43.25
C LEU A 84 -5.63 11.19 -44.10
N ILE A 85 -4.38 11.36 -44.58
CA ILE A 85 -3.99 12.47 -45.46
C ILE A 85 -4.76 12.42 -46.78
N SER A 86 -4.96 11.24 -47.35
CA SER A 86 -5.73 11.08 -48.58
C SER A 86 -7.19 11.40 -48.34
N GLY A 87 -7.75 10.92 -47.23
CA GLY A 87 -9.12 11.20 -46.81
C GLY A 87 -9.37 12.69 -46.59
N SER A 88 -8.45 13.43 -45.96
CA SER A 88 -8.63 14.87 -45.72
C SER A 88 -8.70 15.68 -47.01
N LYS A 89 -7.91 15.33 -48.02
CA LYS A 89 -7.94 15.94 -49.36
C LYS A 89 -9.24 15.70 -50.13
N THR A 90 -10.04 14.70 -49.73
CA THR A 90 -11.39 14.51 -50.30
C THR A 90 -12.44 15.36 -49.60
N ARG A 91 -12.21 15.73 -48.32
CA ARG A 91 -13.15 16.49 -47.49
C ARG A 91 -13.00 17.99 -47.67
N SER A 92 -11.77 18.47 -47.81
CA SER A 92 -11.44 19.90 -47.95
C SER A 92 -10.56 20.14 -49.17
N LYS A 93 -10.68 21.33 -49.77
CA LYS A 93 -9.90 21.71 -50.96
C LYS A 93 -8.46 22.07 -50.63
N ASP A 94 -8.22 22.50 -49.40
CA ASP A 94 -6.97 23.06 -48.91
C ASP A 94 -6.66 22.55 -47.49
N PRO A 95 -6.55 21.23 -47.29
CA PRO A 95 -6.18 20.69 -45.99
C PRO A 95 -4.73 21.07 -45.66
N ILE A 96 -4.49 21.43 -44.41
CA ILE A 96 -3.14 21.64 -43.87
C ILE A 96 -2.67 20.33 -43.24
N ILE A 97 -1.49 19.83 -43.66
CA ILE A 97 -0.87 18.64 -43.10
C ILE A 97 0.48 19.02 -42.49
N LEU A 98 0.64 18.76 -41.20
CA LEU A 98 1.85 19.05 -40.43
C LEU A 98 2.39 17.78 -39.78
N VAL A 99 3.71 17.65 -39.77
CA VAL A 99 4.43 16.47 -39.25
C VAL A 99 5.44 16.95 -38.22
N GLU A 100 5.46 16.33 -37.04
CA GLU A 100 6.25 16.78 -35.86
C GLU A 100 5.94 18.24 -35.50
N GLN A 101 4.66 18.57 -35.38
CA GLN A 101 4.21 19.93 -35.09
C GLN A 101 4.29 20.21 -33.59
N LYS A 102 4.94 21.30 -33.20
CA LYS A 102 4.88 21.81 -31.82
C LYS A 102 3.48 22.36 -31.55
N LEU A 103 2.84 21.86 -30.49
CA LEU A 103 1.48 22.20 -30.07
C LEU A 103 1.54 22.91 -28.73
N ASP A 104 1.19 24.20 -28.73
CA ASP A 104 1.30 25.08 -27.57
C ASP A 104 -0.07 25.21 -26.88
N PHE A 105 -0.18 24.66 -25.66
CA PHE A 105 -1.38 24.73 -24.83
C PHE A 105 -1.14 25.62 -23.59
N SER A 106 -0.21 26.57 -23.69
CA SER A 106 0.18 27.44 -22.59
C SER A 106 -0.93 28.37 -22.09
N SER A 107 -2.01 28.52 -22.86
CA SER A 107 -3.24 29.20 -22.45
C SER A 107 -3.90 28.57 -21.22
N TYR A 108 -3.72 27.25 -21.01
CA TYR A 108 -4.29 26.52 -19.86
C TYR A 108 -3.24 26.01 -18.87
N VAL A 109 -2.04 25.69 -19.36
CA VAL A 109 -0.94 25.15 -18.56
C VAL A 109 0.30 25.97 -18.83
N PRO A 110 0.75 26.86 -17.92
CA PRO A 110 1.95 27.68 -18.15
C PRO A 110 3.14 26.88 -18.66
N GLU A 111 3.78 27.37 -19.73
CA GLU A 111 4.89 26.69 -20.43
C GLU A 111 4.56 25.30 -21.01
N GLY A 112 3.26 24.97 -21.09
CA GLY A 112 2.74 23.71 -21.57
C GLY A 112 2.81 23.59 -23.08
N PHE A 113 3.57 22.61 -23.55
CA PHE A 113 3.59 22.24 -24.96
C PHE A 113 3.78 20.72 -25.14
N GLY A 114 3.58 20.28 -26.37
CA GLY A 114 4.04 18.97 -26.83
C GLY A 114 4.26 18.96 -28.33
N THR A 115 4.40 17.76 -28.87
CA THR A 115 4.63 17.55 -30.30
C THR A 115 3.62 16.53 -30.80
N GLY A 116 2.81 16.91 -31.79
CA GLY A 116 1.95 15.99 -32.51
C GLY A 116 2.70 15.40 -33.70
N ASP A 117 2.70 14.08 -33.83
CA ASP A 117 3.44 13.40 -34.90
C ASP A 117 2.83 13.68 -36.28
N LEU A 118 1.50 13.72 -36.34
CA LEU A 118 0.74 14.15 -37.51
C LEU A 118 -0.47 14.99 -37.06
N VAL A 119 -0.61 16.17 -37.66
CA VAL A 119 -1.76 17.06 -37.46
C VAL A 119 -2.33 17.40 -38.82
N ILE A 120 -3.63 17.19 -39.00
CA ILE A 120 -4.34 17.48 -40.24
C ILE A 120 -5.53 18.35 -39.93
N VAL A 121 -5.60 19.52 -40.56
CA VAL A 121 -6.74 20.43 -40.50
C VAL A 121 -7.45 20.34 -41.84
N ALA A 122 -8.73 20.00 -41.82
CA ALA A 122 -9.59 19.99 -43.01
C ALA A 122 -11.01 20.36 -42.57
N ASP A 123 -11.66 21.30 -43.25
CA ASP A 123 -12.98 21.88 -42.92
C ASP A 123 -13.87 20.99 -42.01
N GLY A 124 -14.17 21.51 -40.81
CA GLY A 124 -14.98 20.85 -39.79
C GLY A 124 -14.24 19.87 -38.87
N ILE A 125 -13.08 19.32 -39.27
CA ILE A 125 -12.39 18.26 -38.52
C ILE A 125 -10.88 18.53 -38.37
N LEU A 126 -10.41 18.48 -37.13
CA LEU A 126 -8.99 18.45 -36.77
C LEU A 126 -8.57 17.02 -36.41
N ASP A 127 -7.73 16.38 -37.22
CA ASP A 127 -7.15 15.06 -36.91
C ASP A 127 -5.77 15.23 -36.27
N ILE A 128 -5.52 14.55 -35.16
CA ILE A 128 -4.21 14.50 -34.47
C ILE A 128 -3.86 13.05 -34.23
N VAL A 129 -2.67 12.64 -34.67
CA VAL A 129 -2.18 11.28 -34.48
C VAL A 129 -0.88 11.33 -33.68
N ASP A 130 -0.81 10.48 -32.66
CA ASP A 130 0.37 10.21 -31.85
C ASP A 130 0.76 8.73 -31.99
N LEU A 131 1.98 8.50 -32.43
CA LEU A 131 2.64 7.21 -32.53
C LEU A 131 3.12 6.79 -31.14
N LYS A 132 2.71 5.60 -30.70
CA LYS A 132 3.27 4.94 -29.52
C LYS A 132 4.05 3.71 -29.96
N TYR A 133 5.36 3.73 -29.79
CA TYR A 133 6.20 2.60 -30.16
C TYR A 133 6.37 1.55 -29.04
N GLY A 134 5.97 1.86 -27.81
CA GLY A 134 6.07 0.91 -26.69
C GLY A 134 5.21 -0.34 -26.88
N LYS A 135 5.66 -1.49 -26.36
CA LYS A 135 4.92 -2.77 -26.39
C LYS A 135 4.49 -3.31 -25.02
N GLY A 136 4.74 -2.56 -23.95
CA GLY A 136 4.52 -3.02 -22.58
C GLY A 136 3.16 -2.64 -21.97
N VAL A 137 2.47 -1.65 -22.57
CA VAL A 137 1.18 -1.12 -22.12
C VAL A 137 0.43 -0.63 -23.34
N GLU A 138 -0.80 -1.09 -23.54
CA GLU A 138 -1.70 -0.53 -24.53
C GLU A 138 -2.11 0.89 -24.13
N VAL A 139 -2.10 1.82 -25.09
CA VAL A 139 -2.48 3.21 -24.85
C VAL A 139 -3.76 3.53 -25.64
N SER A 140 -4.84 3.83 -24.94
CA SER A 140 -6.12 4.23 -25.55
C SER A 140 -6.16 5.74 -25.80
N ALA A 141 -6.80 6.16 -26.90
CA ALA A 141 -7.09 7.56 -27.18
C ALA A 141 -8.34 8.07 -26.45
N VAL A 142 -9.20 7.18 -25.96
CA VAL A 142 -10.47 7.53 -25.31
C VAL A 142 -10.20 8.34 -24.05
N ASN A 143 -10.67 9.59 -24.03
CA ASN A 143 -10.42 10.55 -22.94
C ASN A 143 -8.94 10.65 -22.53
N ASN A 144 -8.02 10.51 -23.49
CA ASN A 144 -6.59 10.53 -23.20
C ASN A 144 -6.11 11.97 -22.97
N PRO A 145 -5.64 12.34 -21.77
CA PRO A 145 -5.30 13.72 -21.47
C PRO A 145 -4.11 14.27 -22.28
N GLN A 146 -3.17 13.41 -22.70
CA GLN A 146 -2.07 13.84 -23.57
C GLN A 146 -2.62 14.31 -24.91
N MET A 147 -3.48 13.48 -25.53
CA MET A 147 -4.09 13.80 -26.82
C MET A 147 -5.00 15.02 -26.73
N MET A 148 -5.76 15.16 -25.65
CA MET A 148 -6.65 16.31 -25.45
C MET A 148 -5.85 17.61 -25.27
N LEU A 149 -4.68 17.58 -24.61
CA LEU A 149 -3.78 18.74 -24.55
C LEU A 149 -3.17 19.07 -25.92
N TYR A 150 -2.84 18.05 -26.72
CA TYR A 150 -2.40 18.25 -28.10
C TYR A 150 -3.50 18.89 -28.94
N ALA A 151 -4.74 18.45 -28.77
CA ALA A 151 -5.92 19.03 -29.42
C ALA A 151 -6.09 20.52 -29.11
N ILE A 152 -6.00 20.91 -27.84
CA ILE A 152 -5.99 22.33 -27.45
C ILE A 152 -4.85 23.09 -28.14
N GLY A 153 -3.64 22.54 -28.12
CA GLY A 153 -2.49 23.21 -28.72
C GLY A 153 -2.59 23.33 -30.24
N ALA A 154 -3.30 22.42 -30.91
CA ALA A 154 -3.57 22.49 -32.34
C ALA A 154 -4.71 23.47 -32.66
N LEU A 155 -5.78 23.52 -31.85
CA LEU A 155 -6.84 24.51 -32.00
C LEU A 155 -6.29 25.95 -31.88
N ASN A 156 -5.42 26.21 -30.90
CA ASN A 156 -4.76 27.51 -30.74
C ASN A 156 -4.03 28.00 -32.01
N LEU A 157 -3.60 27.09 -32.90
CA LEU A 157 -2.92 27.42 -34.16
C LEU A 157 -3.89 27.70 -35.32
N PHE A 158 -5.09 27.10 -35.33
CA PHE A 158 -5.94 27.02 -36.53
C PHE A 158 -7.39 27.48 -36.34
N ASP A 159 -7.86 27.67 -35.10
CA ASP A 159 -9.25 28.06 -34.81
C ASP A 159 -9.66 29.39 -35.47
N SER A 160 -8.71 30.31 -35.66
CA SER A 160 -8.96 31.56 -36.39
C SER A 160 -9.00 31.42 -37.93
N LEU A 161 -8.57 30.27 -38.46
CA LEU A 161 -8.43 30.00 -39.90
C LEU A 161 -9.48 29.02 -40.43
N TYR A 162 -9.94 28.09 -39.59
CA TYR A 162 -10.89 27.05 -39.95
C TYR A 162 -12.02 26.99 -38.93
N ASP A 163 -13.24 26.76 -39.42
CA ASP A 163 -14.39 26.45 -38.58
C ASP A 163 -14.30 24.97 -38.17
N ILE A 164 -13.61 24.70 -37.06
CA ILE A 164 -13.37 23.35 -36.56
C ILE A 164 -14.49 23.01 -35.58
N GLU A 165 -15.33 22.04 -35.93
CA GLU A 165 -16.41 21.59 -35.04
C GLU A 165 -15.98 20.43 -34.14
N LYS A 166 -15.08 19.58 -34.65
CA LYS A 166 -14.70 18.32 -34.03
C LYS A 166 -13.21 18.06 -34.09
N VAL A 167 -12.69 17.45 -33.04
CA VAL A 167 -11.31 16.96 -32.98
C VAL A 167 -11.30 15.44 -32.90
N ARG A 168 -10.51 14.81 -33.76
CA ARG A 168 -10.24 13.36 -33.78
C ARG A 168 -8.82 13.11 -33.32
N MET A 169 -8.69 12.51 -32.16
CA MET A 169 -7.42 12.13 -31.58
C MET A 169 -7.20 10.64 -31.79
N THR A 170 -6.11 10.28 -32.45
CA THR A 170 -5.74 8.89 -32.67
C THR A 170 -4.42 8.57 -31.99
N ILE A 171 -4.40 7.45 -31.28
CA ILE A 171 -3.16 6.79 -30.88
C ILE A 171 -2.94 5.60 -31.80
N CYS A 172 -1.79 5.57 -32.46
CA CYS A 172 -1.37 4.44 -33.27
C CYS A 172 -0.23 3.73 -32.56
N GLN A 173 -0.43 2.46 -32.20
CA GLN A 173 0.53 1.63 -31.48
C GLN A 173 0.78 0.32 -32.24
N PRO A 174 1.59 0.35 -33.31
CA PRO A 174 1.69 -0.77 -34.27
C PRO A 174 2.17 -2.09 -33.65
N ARG A 175 3.04 -2.04 -32.63
CA ARG A 175 3.58 -3.26 -31.98
C ARG A 175 2.55 -4.04 -31.17
N LEU A 176 1.39 -3.44 -30.88
CA LEU A 176 0.28 -4.08 -30.20
C LEU A 176 -0.95 -4.21 -31.09
N ASP A 177 -0.83 -3.94 -32.40
CA ASP A 177 -1.96 -3.92 -33.34
C ASP A 177 -3.13 -3.05 -32.83
N ASN A 178 -2.79 -1.92 -32.19
CA ASN A 178 -3.76 -1.03 -31.57
C ASN A 178 -3.79 0.30 -32.31
N ILE A 179 -4.93 0.61 -32.92
CA ILE A 179 -5.29 1.95 -33.40
C ILE A 179 -6.55 2.36 -32.65
N SER A 180 -6.43 3.37 -31.80
CA SER A 180 -7.51 3.86 -30.97
C SER A 180 -7.81 5.31 -31.34
N THR A 181 -9.06 5.61 -31.68
CA THR A 181 -9.50 6.97 -32.02
C THR A 181 -10.58 7.43 -31.07
N PHE A 182 -10.50 8.69 -30.66
CA PHE A 182 -11.50 9.38 -29.86
C PHE A 182 -11.89 10.68 -30.55
N GLU A 183 -13.20 10.90 -30.71
CA GLU A 183 -13.79 12.10 -31.28
C GLU A 183 -14.49 12.89 -30.17
N ILE A 184 -14.26 14.20 -30.14
CA ILE A 184 -14.88 15.13 -29.18
C ILE A 184 -15.20 16.45 -29.91
N THR A 185 -16.23 17.18 -29.45
CA THR A 185 -16.48 18.53 -29.98
C THR A 185 -15.48 19.54 -29.41
N VAL A 186 -15.28 20.66 -30.10
CA VAL A 186 -14.44 21.75 -29.58
C VAL A 186 -14.96 22.26 -28.24
N ASP A 187 -16.27 22.51 -28.13
CA ASP A 187 -16.90 22.97 -26.88
C ASP A 187 -16.63 22.04 -25.68
N GLU A 188 -16.75 20.72 -25.87
CA GLU A 188 -16.50 19.74 -24.81
C GLU A 188 -15.03 19.70 -24.39
N LEU A 189 -14.12 19.84 -25.37
CA LEU A 189 -12.68 19.87 -25.14
C LEU A 189 -12.24 21.14 -24.40
N GLU A 190 -12.72 22.30 -24.81
CA GLU A 190 -12.45 23.58 -24.15
C GLU A 190 -13.01 23.61 -22.73
N LYS A 191 -14.21 23.07 -22.54
CA LYS A 191 -14.81 22.91 -21.21
C LYS A 191 -13.94 22.03 -20.32
N TRP A 192 -13.44 20.91 -20.82
CA TRP A 192 -12.50 20.08 -20.07
C TRP A 192 -11.21 20.83 -19.71
N ALA A 193 -10.68 21.62 -20.64
CA ALA A 193 -9.49 22.42 -20.40
C ALA A 193 -9.71 23.48 -19.31
N GLU A 194 -10.85 24.18 -19.33
CA GLU A 194 -11.18 25.22 -18.33
C GLU A 194 -11.55 24.61 -16.97
N ASP A 195 -12.43 23.61 -16.94
CA ASP A 195 -12.99 23.05 -15.69
C ASP A 195 -12.04 22.07 -14.99
N THR A 196 -11.15 21.40 -15.75
CA THR A 196 -10.28 20.35 -15.20
C THR A 196 -8.81 20.69 -15.30
N VAL A 197 -8.30 21.03 -16.49
CA VAL A 197 -6.85 21.19 -16.71
C VAL A 197 -6.30 22.40 -15.97
N LYS A 198 -6.88 23.57 -16.22
CA LYS A 198 -6.43 24.85 -15.67
C LYS A 198 -6.35 24.87 -14.13
N PRO A 199 -7.38 24.46 -13.36
CA PRO A 199 -7.28 24.44 -11.90
C PRO A 199 -6.25 23.42 -11.40
N LYS A 200 -6.14 22.26 -12.04
CA LYS A 200 -5.17 21.22 -11.64
C LYS A 200 -3.73 21.61 -11.96
N ALA A 201 -3.49 22.25 -13.09
CA ALA A 201 -2.19 22.78 -13.46
C ALA A 201 -1.72 23.84 -12.45
N ALA A 202 -2.62 24.74 -12.02
CA ALA A 202 -2.32 25.76 -11.02
C ALA A 202 -1.89 25.17 -9.67
N LEU A 203 -2.48 24.04 -9.26
CA LEU A 203 -2.07 23.28 -8.07
C LEU A 203 -0.74 22.55 -8.29
N ALA A 204 -0.63 21.83 -9.40
CA ALA A 204 0.53 20.97 -9.68
C ALA A 204 1.85 21.76 -9.79
N ILE A 205 1.83 22.97 -10.37
CA ILE A 205 3.00 23.87 -10.45
C ILE A 205 3.51 24.26 -9.05
N LYS A 206 2.62 24.36 -8.07
CA LYS A 206 2.96 24.70 -6.68
C LYS A 206 3.25 23.48 -5.81
N GLY A 207 3.10 22.26 -6.35
CA GLY A 207 3.12 21.03 -5.57
C GLY A 207 1.94 20.89 -4.60
N GLU A 208 0.83 21.60 -4.85
CA GLU A 208 -0.37 21.60 -4.03
C GLU A 208 -1.39 20.55 -4.50
N GLY A 209 -2.43 20.32 -3.70
CA GLY A 209 -3.50 19.34 -3.94
C GLY A 209 -3.26 18.01 -3.22
N GLU A 210 -3.89 16.94 -3.71
CA GLU A 210 -3.90 15.64 -3.03
C GLU A 210 -2.95 14.63 -3.70
N PHE A 211 -2.23 13.89 -2.86
CA PHE A 211 -1.57 12.68 -3.34
C PHE A 211 -2.59 11.58 -3.57
N SER A 212 -2.54 10.97 -4.75
CA SER A 212 -3.42 9.85 -5.12
C SER A 212 -2.60 8.67 -5.61
N ALA A 213 -2.91 7.48 -5.10
CA ALA A 213 -2.32 6.22 -5.53
C ALA A 213 -3.24 5.54 -6.55
N GLY A 214 -2.67 5.04 -7.65
CA GLY A 214 -3.42 4.39 -8.73
C GLY A 214 -2.51 3.95 -9.88
N ASP A 215 -3.10 3.61 -11.02
CA ASP A 215 -2.36 3.10 -12.19
C ASP A 215 -1.30 4.08 -12.71
N HIS A 216 -1.56 5.38 -12.59
CA HIS A 216 -0.62 6.45 -12.94
C HIS A 216 0.69 6.38 -12.14
N CYS A 217 0.70 5.74 -10.98
CA CYS A 217 1.93 5.54 -10.19
C CYS A 217 2.97 4.70 -10.93
N ARG A 218 2.59 3.84 -11.89
CA ARG A 218 3.52 2.99 -12.66
C ARG A 218 4.62 3.80 -13.36
N PHE A 219 4.28 5.02 -13.79
CA PHE A 219 5.19 5.90 -14.52
C PHE A 219 5.75 7.04 -13.63
N CYS A 220 5.43 7.04 -12.34
CA CYS A 220 5.91 8.05 -11.40
C CYS A 220 7.31 7.70 -10.91
N ARG A 221 8.24 8.67 -10.93
CA ARG A 221 9.62 8.45 -10.44
C ARG A 221 9.67 8.12 -8.94
N ALA A 222 8.67 8.56 -8.16
CA ALA A 222 8.56 8.27 -6.74
C ALA A 222 7.92 6.90 -6.42
N ILE A 223 7.68 6.02 -7.42
CA ILE A 223 6.93 4.76 -7.26
C ILE A 223 7.42 3.85 -6.11
N PHE A 224 8.72 3.88 -5.81
CA PHE A 224 9.35 3.01 -4.80
C PHE A 224 9.32 3.57 -3.38
N ASN A 225 9.21 4.88 -3.20
CA ASN A 225 9.31 5.55 -1.90
C ASN A 225 8.16 6.56 -1.63
N CYS A 226 7.13 6.59 -2.45
CA CYS A 226 5.94 7.42 -2.25
C CYS A 226 5.12 6.94 -1.03
N ARG A 227 4.91 7.83 -0.04
CA ARG A 227 4.10 7.57 1.16
C ARG A 227 2.64 7.23 0.80
N ALA A 228 2.00 8.01 -0.07
CA ALA A 228 0.60 7.79 -0.44
C ALA A 228 0.36 6.41 -1.06
N ARG A 229 1.31 5.94 -1.89
CA ARG A 229 1.26 4.58 -2.46
C ARG A 229 1.47 3.50 -1.39
N ALA A 230 2.36 3.72 -0.43
CA ALA A 230 2.55 2.81 0.70
C ALA A 230 1.29 2.71 1.56
N ASP A 231 0.67 3.86 1.88
CA ASP A 231 -0.54 3.93 2.69
C ASP A 231 -1.73 3.23 2.01
N GLU A 232 -1.90 3.41 0.69
CA GLU A 232 -2.95 2.71 -0.08
C GLU A 232 -2.73 1.19 -0.10
N ASN A 233 -1.52 0.73 -0.39
CA ASN A 233 -1.21 -0.71 -0.36
C ASN A 233 -1.38 -1.31 1.04
N MET A 234 -1.08 -0.54 2.10
CA MET A 234 -1.31 -0.97 3.48
C MET A 234 -2.79 -1.07 3.84
N LYS A 235 -3.70 -0.39 3.13
CA LYS A 235 -5.15 -0.63 3.30
C LYS A 235 -5.52 -2.06 2.90
N MET A 236 -4.91 -2.63 1.86
CA MET A 236 -5.12 -4.04 1.51
C MET A 236 -4.61 -4.99 2.61
N ALA A 237 -3.44 -4.70 3.20
CA ALA A 237 -2.93 -5.47 4.33
C ALA A 237 -3.90 -5.45 5.54
N LYS A 238 -4.64 -4.34 5.77
CA LYS A 238 -5.68 -4.30 6.81
C LYS A 238 -6.81 -5.31 6.62
N TYR A 239 -7.05 -5.80 5.41
CA TYR A 239 -8.04 -6.86 5.16
C TYR A 239 -7.50 -8.24 5.56
N ASP A 240 -6.19 -8.51 5.42
CA ASP A 240 -5.54 -9.71 5.99
C ASP A 240 -5.52 -9.66 7.54
N PHE A 241 -5.54 -8.45 8.13
CA PHE A 241 -5.65 -8.25 9.58
C PHE A 241 -7.09 -8.19 10.11
N ARG A 242 -8.10 -8.64 9.37
CA ARG A 242 -9.43 -8.88 9.95
C ARG A 242 -9.36 -10.13 10.84
N LYS A 243 -8.79 -9.98 12.04
CA LYS A 243 -8.88 -10.98 13.11
C LYS A 243 -10.36 -11.28 13.35
N GLY A 244 -10.72 -12.56 13.29
CA GLY A 244 -12.05 -13.02 13.64
C GLY A 244 -12.39 -12.69 15.11
N PRO A 245 -13.64 -12.90 15.54
CA PRO A 245 -14.01 -12.73 16.95
C PRO A 245 -13.31 -13.71 17.90
N PHE A 246 -12.62 -14.72 17.36
CA PHE A 246 -11.91 -15.76 18.10
C PHE A 246 -10.44 -15.79 17.68
N LEU A 247 -9.57 -16.12 18.63
CA LEU A 247 -8.17 -16.44 18.37
C LEU A 247 -8.07 -17.79 17.66
N THR A 248 -7.12 -17.93 16.74
CA THR A 248 -6.79 -19.24 16.15
C THR A 248 -5.93 -20.07 17.10
N ASP A 249 -5.87 -21.38 16.88
CA ASP A 249 -5.04 -22.29 17.67
C ASP A 249 -3.53 -21.95 17.57
N ASP A 250 -3.10 -21.44 16.41
CA ASP A 250 -1.73 -20.96 16.19
C ASP A 250 -1.45 -19.70 17.02
N GLU A 251 -2.39 -18.75 17.05
CA GLU A 251 -2.28 -17.54 17.89
C GLU A 251 -2.24 -17.90 19.39
N ILE A 252 -3.04 -18.87 19.82
CA ILE A 252 -3.04 -19.36 21.20
C ILE A 252 -1.69 -20.02 21.52
N SER A 253 -1.15 -20.82 20.61
CA SER A 253 0.13 -21.52 20.80
C SER A 253 1.31 -20.54 20.89
N GLU A 254 1.30 -19.48 20.06
CA GLU A 254 2.30 -18.41 20.12
C GLU A 254 2.23 -17.68 21.47
N ILE A 255 1.03 -17.33 21.95
CA ILE A 255 0.83 -16.70 23.26
C ILE A 255 1.37 -17.62 24.37
N LEU A 256 1.00 -18.91 24.36
CA LEU A 256 1.45 -19.88 25.36
C LEU A 256 2.98 -20.02 25.38
N SER A 257 3.65 -19.88 24.24
CA SER A 257 5.11 -19.97 24.19
C SER A 257 5.83 -18.81 24.89
N GLY A 258 5.18 -17.62 24.95
CA GLY A 258 5.76 -16.40 25.54
C GLY A 258 5.16 -15.96 26.88
N ILE A 259 4.08 -16.61 27.34
CA ILE A 259 3.29 -16.12 28.49
C ILE A 259 4.07 -16.08 29.80
N ASP A 260 4.94 -17.06 30.04
CA ASP A 260 5.72 -17.15 31.28
C ASP A 260 6.71 -15.98 31.39
N GLU A 261 7.37 -15.61 30.29
CA GLU A 261 8.31 -14.49 30.27
C GLU A 261 7.58 -13.15 30.41
N LEU A 262 6.40 -13.01 29.79
CA LEU A 262 5.57 -11.82 29.94
C LEU A 262 5.12 -11.62 31.40
N GLN A 263 4.67 -12.70 32.07
CA GLN A 263 4.29 -12.66 33.48
C GLN A 263 5.46 -12.31 34.38
N LYS A 264 6.63 -12.88 34.11
CA LYS A 264 7.85 -12.59 34.84
C LYS A 264 8.26 -11.12 34.68
N TRP A 265 8.32 -10.63 33.45
CA TRP A 265 8.66 -9.23 33.19
C TRP A 265 7.67 -8.27 33.84
N ALA A 266 6.35 -8.55 33.78
CA ALA A 266 5.36 -7.75 34.47
C ALA A 266 5.59 -7.71 35.99
N SER A 267 5.95 -8.85 36.58
CA SER A 267 6.31 -8.96 38.01
C SER A 267 7.58 -8.18 38.33
N ASP A 268 8.60 -8.24 37.47
CA ASP A 268 9.86 -7.50 37.63
C ASP A 268 9.64 -5.98 37.56
N VAL A 269 8.78 -5.53 36.64
CA VAL A 269 8.39 -4.12 36.53
C VAL A 269 7.64 -3.66 37.79
N GLN A 270 6.71 -4.47 38.31
CA GLN A 270 6.00 -4.16 39.55
C GLN A 270 6.97 -4.08 40.74
N ALA A 271 7.89 -5.04 40.86
CA ALA A 271 8.89 -5.06 41.92
C ALA A 271 9.81 -3.83 41.85
N TYR A 272 10.28 -3.48 40.65
CA TYR A 272 11.08 -2.28 40.42
C TYR A 272 10.32 -1.00 40.79
N ALA A 273 9.07 -0.86 40.33
CA ALA A 273 8.27 0.32 40.62
C ALA A 273 8.00 0.47 42.13
N LEU A 274 7.78 -0.64 42.84
CA LEU A 274 7.59 -0.69 44.29
C LEU A 274 8.88 -0.33 45.03
N ASP A 275 10.02 -0.91 44.65
CA ASP A 275 11.34 -0.63 45.24
C ASP A 275 11.67 0.87 45.16
N LYS A 276 11.49 1.48 43.98
CA LYS A 276 11.68 2.92 43.79
C LYS A 276 10.72 3.77 44.62
N ALA A 277 9.49 3.30 44.82
CA ALA A 277 8.51 4.02 45.64
C ALA A 277 8.88 3.97 47.14
N ILE A 278 9.38 2.82 47.63
CA ILE A 278 9.77 2.62 49.03
C ILE A 278 11.09 3.31 49.36
N ASN A 279 12.13 3.07 48.55
CA ASN A 279 13.50 3.44 48.89
C ASN A 279 13.89 4.85 48.39
N GLU A 280 13.26 5.32 47.32
CA GLU A 280 13.60 6.61 46.67
C GLU A 280 12.45 7.63 46.73
N ASN A 281 11.34 7.30 47.40
CA ASN A 281 10.13 8.13 47.47
C ASN A 281 9.57 8.55 46.09
N LYS A 282 9.85 7.75 45.05
CA LYS A 282 9.37 8.02 43.69
C LYS A 282 7.86 7.84 43.59
N LYS A 283 7.16 8.81 43.01
CA LYS A 283 5.72 8.74 42.75
C LYS A 283 5.43 8.35 41.30
N TRP A 284 4.51 7.41 41.12
CA TRP A 284 4.00 7.01 39.80
C TRP A 284 2.58 7.55 39.63
N GLN A 285 2.30 8.19 38.50
CA GLN A 285 0.99 8.79 38.24
C GLN A 285 -0.11 7.72 38.23
N GLY A 286 -1.18 7.93 39.01
CA GLY A 286 -2.28 6.96 39.15
C GLY A 286 -2.08 5.88 40.22
N PHE A 287 -0.93 5.85 40.91
CA PHE A 287 -0.62 4.86 41.95
C PHE A 287 -0.31 5.54 43.28
N LYS A 288 -0.59 4.84 44.40
CA LYS A 288 -0.23 5.27 45.76
C LYS A 288 0.37 4.10 46.53
N LEU A 289 1.36 4.38 47.38
CA LEU A 289 1.93 3.40 48.32
C LEU A 289 1.02 3.31 49.56
N VAL A 290 0.64 2.10 49.94
CA VAL A 290 -0.23 1.82 51.10
C VAL A 290 0.27 0.56 51.81
N GLU A 291 -0.12 0.37 53.07
CA GLU A 291 0.13 -0.87 53.78
C GLU A 291 -0.63 -2.05 53.12
N GLY A 292 0.04 -3.21 53.07
CA GLY A 292 -0.61 -4.45 52.65
C GLY A 292 -1.70 -4.87 53.63
N ARG A 293 -2.55 -5.83 53.21
CA ARG A 293 -3.58 -6.39 54.10
C ARG A 293 -2.92 -7.14 55.26
N SER A 294 -3.15 -6.69 56.50
CA SER A 294 -2.70 -7.39 57.70
C SER A 294 -3.69 -8.49 58.10
N ILE A 295 -3.17 -9.60 58.64
CA ILE A 295 -3.97 -10.69 59.21
C ILE A 295 -3.79 -10.63 60.73
N ARG A 296 -4.90 -10.64 61.47
CA ARG A 296 -4.87 -10.68 62.95
C ARG A 296 -4.31 -12.03 63.40
N LYS A 297 -3.34 -12.00 64.30
CA LYS A 297 -2.79 -13.16 64.99
C LYS A 297 -2.82 -12.88 66.49
N TYR A 298 -2.97 -13.93 67.29
CA TYR A 298 -2.79 -13.81 68.74
C TYR A 298 -1.32 -13.48 69.04
N SER A 299 -1.10 -12.51 69.91
CA SER A 299 0.25 -12.09 70.30
C SER A 299 0.91 -13.04 71.30
N ASP A 300 0.10 -13.70 72.12
CA ASP A 300 0.52 -14.70 73.10
C ASP A 300 -0.63 -15.70 73.27
N GLU A 301 -0.48 -16.88 72.68
CA GLU A 301 -1.50 -17.92 72.72
C GLU A 301 -1.76 -18.45 74.13
N ALA A 302 -0.76 -18.44 75.02
CA ALA A 302 -0.89 -18.90 76.40
C ALA A 302 -1.67 -17.88 77.25
N ALA A 303 -1.39 -16.59 77.07
CA ALA A 303 -2.16 -15.53 77.73
C ALA A 303 -3.63 -15.53 77.24
N VAL A 304 -3.85 -15.71 75.93
CA VAL A 304 -5.19 -15.80 75.34
C VAL A 304 -5.96 -16.98 75.92
N SER A 305 -5.34 -18.16 75.99
CA SER A 305 -5.97 -19.35 76.57
C SER A 305 -6.35 -19.14 78.03
N LYS A 306 -5.45 -18.58 78.85
CA LYS A 306 -5.72 -18.29 80.26
C LYS A 306 -6.90 -17.33 80.44
N VAL A 307 -6.95 -16.23 79.68
CA VAL A 307 -8.05 -15.26 79.73
C VAL A 307 -9.39 -15.90 79.38
N LEU A 308 -9.40 -16.80 78.39
CA LEU A 308 -10.63 -17.50 77.98
C LEU A 308 -11.06 -18.56 79.00
N ILE A 309 -10.13 -19.29 79.61
CA ILE A 309 -10.43 -20.24 80.69
C ILE A 309 -11.00 -19.51 81.93
N ASP A 310 -10.35 -18.42 82.36
CA ASP A 310 -10.80 -17.61 83.50
C ASP A 310 -12.20 -17.00 83.26
N ALA A 311 -12.55 -16.75 81.98
CA ALA A 311 -13.87 -16.28 81.54
C ALA A 311 -14.93 -17.40 81.41
N GLY A 312 -14.60 -18.64 81.74
CA GLY A 312 -15.52 -19.78 81.77
C GLY A 312 -15.62 -20.58 80.48
N TYR A 313 -14.73 -20.36 79.49
CA TYR A 313 -14.66 -21.21 78.30
C TYR A 313 -13.85 -22.49 78.57
N THR A 314 -14.32 -23.61 78.04
CA THR A 314 -13.63 -24.90 78.17
C THR A 314 -12.44 -25.00 77.22
N GLU A 315 -11.42 -25.80 77.57
CA GLU A 315 -10.27 -26.01 76.68
C GLU A 315 -10.65 -26.53 75.29
N ASP A 316 -11.65 -27.41 75.17
CA ASP A 316 -12.15 -27.89 73.87
C ASP A 316 -12.83 -26.78 73.02
N SER A 317 -13.17 -25.64 73.62
CA SER A 317 -13.68 -24.45 72.92
C SER A 317 -12.55 -23.47 72.52
N ILE A 318 -11.36 -23.63 73.10
CA ILE A 318 -10.19 -22.76 72.89
C ILE A 318 -9.21 -23.42 71.92
N TYR A 319 -9.04 -24.74 72.03
CA TYR A 319 -8.15 -25.54 71.21
C TYR A 319 -8.96 -26.50 70.35
N SER A 320 -8.55 -26.62 69.08
CA SER A 320 -9.09 -27.65 68.19
C SER A 320 -8.22 -28.90 68.23
N LYS A 321 -8.82 -30.07 68.49
CA LYS A 321 -8.17 -31.36 68.29
C LYS A 321 -8.27 -31.72 66.81
N SER A 322 -7.14 -31.77 66.12
CA SER A 322 -7.07 -32.19 64.71
C SER A 322 -6.29 -33.50 64.57
N LEU A 323 -6.67 -34.32 63.59
CA LEU A 323 -5.91 -35.52 63.22
C LEU A 323 -4.52 -35.10 62.74
N LEU A 324 -3.47 -35.78 63.21
CA LEU A 324 -2.11 -35.49 62.77
C LEU A 324 -1.99 -35.67 61.25
N GLY A 325 -1.36 -34.72 60.57
CA GLY A 325 -1.00 -34.87 59.16
C GLY A 325 -0.07 -36.07 58.95
N ILE A 326 -0.06 -36.64 57.73
CA ILE A 326 0.61 -37.91 57.40
C ILE A 326 2.03 -37.99 57.98
N THR A 327 2.87 -36.97 57.75
CA THR A 327 4.26 -36.96 58.24
C THR A 327 4.37 -36.97 59.76
N ALA A 328 3.48 -36.26 60.46
CA ALA A 328 3.47 -36.23 61.93
C ALA A 328 2.94 -37.55 62.51
N MET A 329 1.93 -38.15 61.87
CA MET A 329 1.40 -39.45 62.25
C MET A 329 2.43 -40.57 62.04
N GLU A 330 3.16 -40.57 60.91
CA GLU A 330 4.26 -41.51 60.64
C GLU A 330 5.35 -41.47 61.72
N LYS A 331 5.68 -40.27 62.22
CA LYS A 331 6.65 -40.11 63.32
C LYS A 331 6.11 -40.64 64.65
N ALA A 332 4.82 -40.45 64.92
CA ALA A 332 4.19 -40.83 66.19
C ALA A 332 4.04 -42.34 66.37
N ILE A 333 3.57 -43.06 65.34
CA ILE A 333 3.31 -44.51 65.43
C ILE A 333 4.36 -45.38 64.73
N GLY A 334 5.28 -44.76 63.98
CA GLY A 334 6.34 -45.42 63.20
C GLY A 334 5.86 -45.84 61.82
N LYS A 335 6.70 -45.63 60.79
CA LYS A 335 6.37 -45.86 59.36
C LYS A 335 5.82 -47.26 59.05
N LYS A 336 6.32 -48.30 59.73
CA LYS A 336 5.86 -49.68 59.53
C LYS A 336 4.40 -49.84 60.00
N LYS A 337 4.10 -49.45 61.24
CA LYS A 337 2.71 -49.47 61.77
C LYS A 337 1.79 -48.53 61.02
N PHE A 338 2.27 -47.36 60.61
CA PHE A 338 1.50 -46.41 59.80
C PHE A 338 1.06 -47.06 58.48
N LYS A 339 1.97 -47.75 57.78
CA LYS A 339 1.65 -48.48 56.56
C LYS A 339 0.69 -49.64 56.84
N ASP A 340 1.00 -50.47 57.84
CA ASP A 340 0.20 -51.67 58.16
C ASP A 340 -1.24 -51.33 58.60
N LEU A 341 -1.47 -50.18 59.25
CA LEU A 341 -2.77 -49.81 59.80
C LEU A 341 -3.57 -48.83 58.93
N LEU A 342 -2.90 -47.96 58.16
CA LEU A 342 -3.55 -46.81 57.52
C LEU A 342 -3.40 -46.78 56.00
N SER A 343 -2.66 -47.70 55.36
CA SER A 343 -2.48 -47.68 53.89
C SER A 343 -3.78 -47.70 53.10
N ASP A 344 -4.79 -48.44 53.56
CA ASP A 344 -6.11 -48.51 52.89
C ASP A 344 -6.97 -47.26 53.09
N LEU A 345 -6.54 -46.35 53.98
CA LEU A 345 -7.23 -45.10 54.31
C LEU A 345 -6.53 -43.86 53.73
N ILE A 346 -5.48 -44.04 52.92
CA ILE A 346 -4.74 -42.95 52.27
C ILE A 346 -5.10 -42.90 50.79
N ASN A 347 -5.80 -41.84 50.38
CA ASN A 347 -6.02 -41.53 48.98
C ASN A 347 -4.93 -40.57 48.48
N LYS A 348 -4.15 -41.00 47.47
CA LYS A 348 -3.26 -40.11 46.71
C LYS A 348 -3.94 -39.76 45.38
N PRO A 349 -4.70 -38.65 45.30
CA PRO A 349 -5.37 -38.28 44.07
C PRO A 349 -4.33 -38.04 42.97
N LYS A 350 -4.70 -38.36 41.72
CA LYS A 350 -3.89 -38.01 40.55
C LYS A 350 -3.72 -36.48 40.54
N GLY A 351 -2.49 -36.02 40.27
CA GLY A 351 -2.21 -34.59 40.15
C GLY A 351 -3.03 -33.97 39.03
N LYS A 352 -3.40 -32.69 39.17
CA LYS A 352 -4.13 -31.95 38.14
C LYS A 352 -3.32 -31.96 36.83
N LEU A 353 -4.00 -32.22 35.70
CA LEU A 353 -3.38 -32.09 34.38
C LEU A 353 -2.98 -30.64 34.15
N THR A 354 -1.74 -30.45 33.68
CA THR A 354 -1.15 -29.13 33.42
C THR A 354 -0.48 -29.18 32.06
N LEU A 355 -0.82 -28.25 31.19
CA LEU A 355 -0.15 -28.06 29.91
C LEU A 355 1.25 -27.47 30.15
N VAL A 356 2.25 -28.03 29.49
CA VAL A 356 3.65 -27.67 29.63
C VAL A 356 4.30 -27.67 28.25
N VAL A 357 5.39 -26.92 28.09
CA VAL A 357 6.16 -26.91 26.84
C VAL A 357 6.76 -28.29 26.55
N GLU A 358 6.92 -28.67 25.27
CA GLU A 358 7.37 -30.00 24.84
C GLU A 358 8.73 -30.43 25.42
N ARG A 359 9.60 -29.46 25.73
CA ARG A 359 10.90 -29.71 26.40
C ARG A 359 10.78 -30.15 27.87
N ASP A 360 9.59 -30.09 28.48
CA ASP A 360 9.37 -30.58 29.83
C ASP A 360 9.61 -32.10 29.87
N LYS A 361 10.37 -32.57 30.86
CA LYS A 361 10.82 -33.97 30.93
C LYS A 361 9.70 -34.94 31.34
N ARG A 362 8.57 -34.43 31.82
CA ARG A 362 7.44 -35.28 32.22
C ARG A 362 6.81 -35.92 30.98
N PRO A 363 6.50 -37.22 31.01
CA PRO A 363 5.92 -37.90 29.86
C PRO A 363 4.54 -37.32 29.55
N GLU A 364 4.27 -37.13 28.26
CA GLU A 364 2.96 -36.73 27.77
C GLU A 364 1.91 -37.78 28.13
N ILE A 365 0.73 -37.32 28.55
CA ILE A 365 -0.39 -38.18 28.92
C ILE A 365 -1.42 -38.14 27.80
N ASN A 366 -1.60 -39.26 27.10
CA ASN A 366 -2.68 -39.45 26.13
C ASN A 366 -3.98 -39.74 26.90
N ASN A 367 -4.80 -38.72 27.14
CA ASN A 367 -6.10 -38.90 27.78
C ASN A 367 -7.15 -39.20 26.69
N THR A 368 -7.51 -40.47 26.47
CA THR A 368 -8.74 -40.78 25.75
C THR A 368 -9.91 -40.48 26.68
N ALA A 369 -10.90 -39.73 26.20
CA ALA A 369 -12.08 -39.31 26.96
C ALA A 369 -12.91 -40.47 27.57
N GLU A 370 -12.57 -41.72 27.26
CA GLU A 370 -13.20 -42.94 27.80
C GLU A 370 -12.78 -43.27 29.25
N ALA A 371 -11.68 -42.70 29.76
CA ALA A 371 -11.19 -43.02 31.11
C ALA A 371 -11.91 -42.29 32.26
N ASP A 372 -12.59 -41.18 31.99
CA ASP A 372 -13.21 -40.32 33.01
C ASP A 372 -14.66 -40.72 33.37
N PHE A 373 -15.27 -41.69 32.68
CA PHE A 373 -16.63 -42.18 32.96
C PHE A 373 -16.70 -43.52 33.71
N LYS A 374 -15.59 -44.02 34.24
CA LYS A 374 -15.58 -45.17 35.15
C LYS A 374 -14.95 -44.80 36.49
N ASN A 375 -15.76 -44.19 37.35
CA ASN A 375 -15.75 -44.39 38.80
C ASN A 375 -17.08 -43.93 39.41
#